data_AF-A0A2X1PNF5-F1
#
_entry.id   AF-A0A2X1PNF5-F1
#
_cell.length_a   1.000
_cell.length_b   1.000
_cell.length_c   1.000
_cell.angle_alpha   90.00
_cell.angle_beta   90.00
_cell.angle_gamma   90.00
#
_symmetry.space_group_name_H-M   'P 1'
#
loop_
_entity.id
_entity.type
_entity.pdbx_description
1 polymer ?
#
loop_
_entity_poly.entity_id
_entity_poly.type
_entity_poly.pdbx_seq_one_letter_code
_entity_poly.pdbx_strand_id
1 'polypeptide(L)'
;MSINQSINQSINQSINQSINQSINQSINQSINQSINQSINQSKSVIIAGNGTSLKSIDYSLLPKDYDVFRCNQFYFEDHYFLGKKIKKVFFNCSVIFEQYYTFMQLIKNNEYKYEYTDIILASFLNLGDSTLKKIQHLEKLLPQIDLGHCYLKKLRAFNAHLQYHELYENKRITSGVYMCAVATAMGYKDLYLTGIDFYQEKGNPYAFHHQKENIIKLLPSFSQNKSQSDIHSMEYDLNALYFFTKTLWSKYLLYFARKSSM
;
A
#
# COMPACT_ATOMS: atom_id res chain seq x y z
N MET A 1 -46.83 -58.97 11.49
CA MET A 1 -45.35 -58.88 11.60
C MET A 1 -44.69 -58.11 10.45
N SER A 2 -45.21 -58.15 9.22
CA SER A 2 -44.61 -57.48 8.04
C SER A 2 -44.61 -55.95 8.10
N ILE A 3 -45.65 -55.33 8.65
CA ILE A 3 -45.79 -53.86 8.70
C ILE A 3 -44.74 -53.20 9.62
N ASN A 4 -44.41 -53.81 10.76
CA ASN A 4 -43.39 -53.27 11.65
C ASN A 4 -41.98 -53.33 11.05
N GLN A 5 -41.69 -54.34 10.23
CA GLN A 5 -40.40 -54.43 9.52
C GLN A 5 -40.28 -53.39 8.41
N SER A 6 -41.35 -53.17 7.64
CA SER A 6 -41.33 -52.16 6.56
C SER A 6 -41.24 -50.73 7.12
N ILE A 7 -41.93 -50.45 8.22
CA ILE A 7 -41.85 -49.15 8.91
C ILE A 7 -40.44 -48.94 9.49
N ASN A 8 -39.85 -49.94 10.14
CA ASN A 8 -38.50 -49.80 10.68
C ASN A 8 -37.44 -49.62 9.58
N GLN A 9 -37.58 -50.29 8.44
CA GLN A 9 -36.68 -50.09 7.30
C GLN A 9 -36.83 -48.69 6.68
N SER A 10 -38.06 -48.20 6.51
CA SER A 10 -38.29 -46.87 5.93
C SER A 10 -37.77 -45.76 6.84
N ILE A 11 -37.97 -45.89 8.15
CA ILE A 11 -37.45 -44.96 9.16
C ILE A 11 -35.91 -44.99 9.17
N ASN A 12 -35.29 -46.18 9.19
CA ASN A 12 -33.83 -46.26 9.18
C ASN A 12 -33.22 -45.72 7.88
N GLN A 13 -33.85 -45.93 6.72
CA GLN A 13 -33.37 -45.36 5.47
C GLN A 13 -33.52 -43.83 5.43
N SER A 14 -34.64 -43.29 5.89
CA SER A 14 -34.87 -41.84 5.89
C SER A 14 -33.93 -41.13 6.86
N ILE A 15 -33.69 -41.72 8.03
CA ILE A 15 -32.73 -41.21 9.01
C ILE A 15 -31.32 -41.27 8.44
N ASN A 16 -30.89 -42.42 7.90
CA ASN A 16 -29.53 -42.53 7.35
C ASN A 16 -29.30 -41.61 6.15
N GLN A 17 -30.29 -41.43 5.27
CA GLN A 17 -30.18 -40.49 4.15
C GLN A 17 -30.12 -39.04 4.62
N SER A 18 -30.96 -38.64 5.57
CA SER A 18 -30.99 -37.26 6.07
C SER A 18 -29.70 -36.92 6.83
N ILE A 19 -29.18 -37.84 7.64
CA ILE A 19 -27.90 -37.68 8.34
C ILE A 19 -26.75 -37.61 7.32
N ASN A 20 -26.69 -38.53 6.36
CA ASN A 20 -25.59 -38.50 5.37
C ASN A 20 -25.63 -37.26 4.47
N GLN A 21 -26.81 -36.79 4.06
CA GLN A 21 -26.93 -35.56 3.27
C GLN A 21 -26.56 -34.33 4.08
N SER A 22 -27.04 -34.20 5.31
CA SER A 22 -26.73 -33.05 6.17
C SER A 22 -25.24 -32.97 6.50
N ILE A 23 -24.62 -34.10 6.85
CA ILE A 23 -23.17 -34.18 7.10
C ILE A 23 -22.39 -33.81 5.84
N ASN A 24 -22.68 -34.41 4.69
CA ASN A 24 -21.94 -34.11 3.46
C ASN A 24 -22.11 -32.66 3.00
N GLN A 25 -23.31 -32.08 3.13
CA GLN A 25 -23.52 -30.67 2.80
C GLN A 25 -22.77 -29.75 3.75
N SER A 26 -22.82 -30.00 5.07
CA SER A 26 -22.13 -29.18 6.06
C SER A 26 -20.61 -29.22 5.87
N ILE A 27 -20.05 -30.41 5.63
CA ILE A 27 -18.62 -30.59 5.37
C ILE A 27 -18.24 -29.88 4.07
N ASN A 28 -18.95 -30.13 2.97
CA ASN A 28 -18.63 -29.50 1.68
C ASN A 28 -18.76 -27.97 1.73
N GLN A 29 -19.76 -27.43 2.43
CA GLN A 29 -19.89 -25.98 2.61
C GLN A 29 -18.73 -25.42 3.45
N SER A 30 -18.38 -26.08 4.56
CA SER A 30 -17.29 -25.62 5.42
C SER A 30 -15.95 -25.65 4.70
N ILE A 31 -15.66 -26.71 3.95
CA ILE A 31 -14.44 -26.85 3.15
C ILE A 31 -14.42 -25.81 2.04
N ASN A 32 -15.48 -25.69 1.26
CA ASN A 32 -15.52 -24.71 0.17
C ASN A 32 -15.45 -23.27 0.68
N GLN A 33 -16.05 -22.95 1.82
CA GLN A 33 -15.90 -21.63 2.45
C GLN A 33 -14.48 -21.39 2.93
N SER A 34 -13.86 -22.36 3.61
CA SER A 34 -12.48 -22.23 4.10
C SER A 34 -11.46 -22.10 2.97
N ILE A 35 -11.63 -22.87 1.88
CA ILE A 35 -10.80 -22.79 0.68
C ILE A 35 -11.05 -21.47 -0.06
N ASN A 36 -12.31 -21.04 -0.21
CA ASN A 36 -12.59 -19.75 -0.85
C ASN A 36 -12.08 -18.58 0.00
N GLN A 37 -12.10 -18.68 1.33
CA GLN A 37 -11.52 -17.65 2.20
C GLN A 37 -10.00 -17.62 2.10
N SER A 38 -9.33 -18.78 2.09
CA SER A 38 -7.87 -18.85 1.97
C SER A 38 -7.37 -18.41 0.59
N ILE A 39 -8.09 -18.76 -0.48
CA ILE A 39 -7.77 -18.31 -1.85
C ILE A 39 -8.10 -16.82 -2.06
N ASN A 40 -9.12 -16.28 -1.39
CA ASN A 40 -9.49 -14.85 -1.51
C ASN A 40 -8.83 -13.92 -0.49
N GLN A 41 -8.00 -14.46 0.42
CA GLN A 41 -7.21 -13.67 1.34
C GLN A 41 -6.09 -13.00 0.56
N SER A 42 -6.33 -11.76 0.13
CA SER A 42 -5.23 -10.96 -0.37
C SER A 42 -4.31 -10.67 0.81
N LYS A 43 -3.03 -10.94 0.60
CA LYS A 43 -1.98 -10.64 1.58
C LYS A 43 -2.12 -9.19 2.04
N SER A 44 -1.96 -8.90 3.32
CA SER A 44 -1.99 -7.51 3.81
C SER A 44 -0.74 -6.75 3.35
N VAL A 45 -0.83 -5.42 3.29
CA VAL A 45 0.34 -4.56 3.01
C VAL A 45 0.47 -3.47 4.07
N ILE A 46 1.69 -3.28 4.54
CA ILE A 46 2.08 -2.13 5.32
C ILE A 46 2.60 -1.05 4.36
N ILE A 47 1.94 0.11 4.37
CA ILE A 47 2.32 1.28 3.61
C ILE A 47 2.97 2.26 4.58
N ALA A 48 4.26 2.47 4.40
CA ALA A 48 5.04 3.33 5.27
C ALA A 48 5.47 4.61 4.54
N GLY A 49 4.92 5.74 5.00
CA GLY A 49 5.57 7.02 4.81
C GLY A 49 6.81 7.13 5.71
N ASN A 50 7.39 8.33 5.75
CA ASN A 50 8.63 8.60 6.49
C ASN A 50 8.42 9.57 7.66
N GLY A 51 7.17 9.83 8.04
CA GLY A 51 6.83 10.71 9.15
C GLY A 51 7.18 10.12 10.52
N THR A 52 7.11 10.94 11.57
CA THR A 52 7.51 10.59 12.94
C THR A 52 6.81 9.36 13.49
N SER A 53 5.57 9.06 13.09
CA SER A 53 4.86 7.87 13.57
C SER A 53 5.49 6.55 13.16
N LEU A 54 6.41 6.54 12.19
CA LEU A 54 7.22 5.38 11.83
C LEU A 54 8.03 4.85 13.04
N LYS A 55 8.45 5.73 13.96
CA LYS A 55 9.15 5.34 15.20
C LYS A 55 8.24 4.77 16.28
N SER A 56 6.94 4.99 16.16
CA SER A 56 5.95 4.67 17.19
C SER A 56 4.94 3.63 16.72
N ILE A 57 5.39 2.70 15.87
CA ILE A 57 4.56 1.59 15.41
C ILE A 57 4.11 0.77 16.62
N ASP A 58 2.81 0.50 16.70
CA ASP A 58 2.32 -0.57 17.57
C ASP A 58 2.40 -1.90 16.82
N TYR A 59 3.48 -2.63 17.08
CA TYR A 59 3.75 -3.90 16.41
C TYR A 59 2.71 -4.99 16.71
N SER A 60 1.92 -4.85 17.79
CA SER A 60 0.84 -5.79 18.12
C SER A 60 -0.35 -5.69 17.16
N LEU A 61 -0.49 -4.56 16.47
CA LEU A 61 -1.54 -4.32 15.47
C LEU A 61 -1.16 -4.81 14.07
N LEU A 62 0.10 -5.20 13.86
CA LEU A 62 0.54 -5.65 12.54
C LEU A 62 0.03 -7.08 12.24
N PRO A 63 -0.38 -7.35 11.00
CA PRO A 63 -0.77 -8.70 10.59
C PRO A 63 0.42 -9.66 10.66
N LYS A 64 0.16 -10.98 10.69
CA LYS A 64 1.23 -11.98 10.76
C LYS A 64 2.01 -12.12 9.45
N ASP A 65 1.34 -11.98 8.31
CA ASP A 65 1.95 -12.03 6.99
C ASP A 65 1.57 -10.78 6.20
N TYR A 66 2.59 -10.05 5.75
CA TYR A 66 2.42 -8.80 5.03
C TYR A 66 3.54 -8.51 4.05
N ASP A 67 3.21 -7.70 3.08
CA ASP A 67 4.18 -7.00 2.24
C ASP A 67 4.45 -5.59 2.79
N VAL A 68 5.58 -5.00 2.40
CA VAL A 68 5.97 -3.65 2.85
C VAL A 68 6.21 -2.75 1.65
N PHE A 69 5.53 -1.61 1.62
CA PHE A 69 5.75 -0.52 0.66
C PHE A 69 6.47 0.64 1.37
N ARG A 70 7.55 1.12 0.76
CA ARG A 70 8.36 2.26 1.24
C ARG A 70 8.45 3.33 0.15
N CYS A 71 8.74 4.57 0.53
CA CYS A 71 8.92 5.64 -0.47
C CYS A 71 10.13 6.54 -0.18
N ASN A 72 10.66 7.15 -1.24
CA ASN A 72 11.66 8.22 -1.19
C ASN A 72 12.85 7.88 -0.28
N GLN A 73 13.18 8.73 0.71
CA GLN A 73 14.34 8.56 1.59
C GLN A 73 14.10 7.57 2.74
N PHE A 74 13.32 6.51 2.54
CA PHE A 74 13.02 5.53 3.60
C PHE A 74 14.28 4.96 4.26
N TYR A 75 15.36 4.81 3.48
CA TYR A 75 16.67 4.31 3.88
C TYR A 75 17.49 5.29 4.74
N PHE A 76 16.95 6.46 5.07
CA PHE A 76 17.55 7.33 6.09
C PHE A 76 17.18 6.90 7.51
N GLU A 77 16.27 5.93 7.67
CA GLU A 77 15.94 5.35 8.96
C GLU A 77 17.18 4.85 9.71
N ASP A 78 17.23 5.11 11.01
CA ASP A 78 18.31 4.67 11.89
C ASP A 78 18.15 3.20 12.33
N HIS A 79 16.97 2.63 12.11
CA HIS A 79 16.62 1.25 12.40
C HIS A 79 15.70 0.71 11.30
N TYR A 80 15.74 -0.60 11.07
CA TYR A 80 14.81 -1.26 10.16
C TYR A 80 13.42 -1.42 10.83
N PHE A 81 12.66 -0.32 10.94
CA PHE A 81 11.36 -0.30 11.61
C PHE A 81 10.37 -1.35 11.08
N LEU A 82 10.46 -1.69 9.80
CA LEU A 82 9.64 -2.71 9.12
C LEU A 82 10.48 -3.83 8.50
N GLY A 83 11.71 -4.00 8.97
CA GLY A 83 12.65 -4.98 8.44
C GLY A 83 13.24 -4.61 7.07
N LYS A 84 14.06 -5.52 6.55
CA LYS A 84 14.86 -5.32 5.31
C LYS A 84 14.15 -5.78 4.04
N LYS A 85 13.06 -6.56 4.16
CA LYS A 85 12.32 -7.13 3.03
C LYS A 85 11.28 -6.12 2.57
N ILE A 86 11.49 -5.55 1.38
CA ILE A 86 10.58 -4.57 0.81
C ILE A 86 9.93 -5.20 -0.42
N LYS A 87 8.61 -5.04 -0.54
CA LYS A 87 7.86 -5.52 -1.70
C LYS A 87 7.90 -4.53 -2.84
N LYS A 88 7.72 -3.23 -2.56
CA LYS A 88 7.87 -2.17 -3.57
C LYS A 88 8.43 -0.89 -2.96
N VAL A 89 9.23 -0.17 -3.74
CA VAL A 89 9.70 1.18 -3.42
C VAL A 89 9.12 2.20 -4.39
N PHE A 90 8.73 3.35 -3.87
CA PHE A 90 8.11 4.42 -4.64
C PHE A 90 9.01 5.65 -4.65
N PHE A 91 9.38 6.11 -5.83
CA PHE A 91 10.27 7.25 -5.99
C PHE A 91 9.66 8.35 -6.86
N ASN A 92 9.85 9.59 -6.45
CA ASN A 92 9.42 10.76 -7.20
C ASN A 92 10.21 10.93 -8.51
N CYS A 93 9.52 11.41 -9.55
CA CYS A 93 10.11 11.56 -10.89
C CYS A 93 11.28 12.54 -10.96
N SER A 94 11.36 13.52 -10.05
CA SER A 94 12.40 14.55 -10.07
C SER A 94 13.81 14.01 -9.77
N VAL A 95 13.92 12.90 -9.04
CA VAL A 95 15.18 12.34 -8.53
C VAL A 95 15.30 10.84 -8.79
N ILE A 96 14.60 10.34 -9.81
CA ILE A 96 14.46 8.90 -10.03
C ILE A 96 15.78 8.21 -10.38
N PHE A 97 16.69 8.88 -11.10
CA PHE A 97 17.97 8.29 -11.48
C PHE A 97 18.88 8.09 -10.26
N GLU A 98 18.94 9.09 -9.38
CA GLU A 98 19.72 9.07 -8.15
C GLU A 98 19.13 8.09 -7.14
N GLN A 99 17.79 8.04 -7.05
CA GLN A 99 17.09 7.06 -6.21
C GLN A 99 17.30 5.63 -6.71
N TYR A 100 17.21 5.40 -8.01
CA TYR A 100 17.49 4.11 -8.62
C TYR A 100 18.94 3.67 -8.31
N TYR A 101 19.92 4.54 -8.56
CA TYR A 101 21.32 4.26 -8.25
C TYR A 101 21.53 3.93 -6.77
N THR A 102 20.99 4.76 -5.89
CA THR A 102 21.09 4.57 -4.43
C THR A 102 20.48 3.24 -4.02
N PHE A 103 19.28 2.92 -4.50
CA PHE A 103 18.61 1.68 -4.18
C PHE A 103 19.41 0.46 -4.65
N MET A 104 20.01 0.50 -5.84
CA MET A 104 20.90 -0.57 -6.29
C MET A 104 22.14 -0.75 -5.40
N GLN A 105 22.72 0.35 -4.87
CA GLN A 105 23.82 0.24 -3.89
C GLN A 105 23.35 -0.37 -2.57
N LEU A 106 22.18 0.03 -2.06
CA LEU A 106 21.61 -0.55 -0.84
C LEU A 106 21.41 -2.06 -0.96
N ILE A 107 20.94 -2.53 -2.12
CA ILE A 107 20.81 -3.96 -2.41
C ILE A 107 22.19 -4.63 -2.48
N LYS A 108 23.13 -4.05 -3.22
CA LYS A 108 24.50 -4.58 -3.36
C LYS A 108 25.21 -4.73 -2.00
N ASN A 109 24.96 -3.79 -1.10
CA ASN A 109 25.53 -3.76 0.26
C ASN A 109 24.76 -4.66 1.24
N ASN A 110 23.73 -5.39 0.79
CA ASN A 110 22.82 -6.16 1.63
C ASN A 110 22.12 -5.33 2.72
N GLU A 111 21.92 -4.02 2.53
CA GLU A 111 21.19 -3.15 3.45
C GLU A 111 19.67 -3.36 3.34
N TYR A 112 19.17 -3.71 2.15
CA TYR A 112 17.80 -4.16 1.92
C TYR A 112 17.78 -5.38 0.99
N LYS A 113 16.67 -6.14 0.99
CA LYS A 113 16.54 -7.37 0.20
C LYS A 113 15.75 -7.12 -1.09
N TYR A 114 16.30 -7.59 -2.21
CA TYR A 114 15.81 -7.32 -3.58
C TYR A 114 14.91 -8.40 -4.18
N GLU A 115 14.84 -9.59 -3.58
CA GLU A 115 14.22 -10.80 -4.16
C GLU A 115 12.82 -10.58 -4.77
N TYR A 116 12.08 -9.57 -4.29
CA TYR A 116 10.75 -9.23 -4.76
C TYR A 116 10.50 -7.72 -4.91
N THR A 117 11.53 -6.85 -4.91
CA THR A 117 11.33 -5.40 -4.84
C THR A 117 11.22 -4.77 -6.22
N ASP A 118 10.00 -4.35 -6.59
CA ASP A 118 9.80 -3.54 -7.79
C ASP A 118 9.91 -2.05 -7.46
N ILE A 119 10.45 -1.28 -8.40
CA ILE A 119 10.56 0.17 -8.30
C ILE A 119 9.37 0.78 -9.04
N ILE A 120 8.60 1.60 -8.34
CA ILE A 120 7.50 2.37 -8.93
C ILE A 120 7.90 3.84 -9.02
N LEU A 121 7.83 4.38 -10.23
CA LEU A 121 7.89 5.81 -10.46
C LEU A 121 6.54 6.43 -10.09
N ALA A 122 6.53 7.24 -9.03
CA ALA A 122 5.35 8.01 -8.59
C ALA A 122 5.04 9.11 -9.62
N SER A 123 4.28 8.73 -10.63
CA SER A 123 3.91 9.55 -11.79
C SER A 123 2.40 9.78 -11.84
N PHE A 124 1.99 10.92 -12.38
CA PHE A 124 0.60 11.27 -12.68
C PHE A 124 0.41 11.34 -14.20
N LEU A 125 -0.81 11.51 -14.72
CA LEU A 125 -1.02 11.66 -16.17
C LEU A 125 -0.84 13.09 -16.68
N ASN A 126 -1.04 14.08 -15.81
CA ASN A 126 -1.00 15.51 -16.16
C ASN A 126 0.43 16.04 -16.11
N LEU A 127 1.35 15.31 -16.72
CA LEU A 127 2.77 15.60 -16.67
C LEU A 127 3.06 16.71 -17.67
N GLY A 128 3.72 17.78 -17.21
CA GLY A 128 4.29 18.77 -18.13
C GLY A 128 5.30 18.10 -19.08
N ASP A 129 5.49 18.68 -20.26
CA ASP A 129 6.29 18.11 -21.37
C ASP A 129 7.69 17.63 -20.95
N SER A 130 8.34 18.36 -20.03
CA SER A 130 9.67 18.01 -19.51
C SER A 130 9.66 16.69 -18.72
N THR A 131 8.58 16.45 -17.96
CA THR A 131 8.43 15.24 -17.15
C THR A 131 8.04 14.05 -18.02
N LEU A 132 7.21 14.28 -19.04
CA LEU A 132 6.87 13.25 -20.02
C LEU A 132 8.11 12.76 -20.79
N LYS A 133 8.96 13.69 -21.26
CA LYS A 133 10.23 13.33 -21.90
C LYS A 133 11.15 12.53 -20.98
N LYS A 134 11.25 12.91 -19.69
CA LYS A 134 12.00 12.15 -18.69
C LYS A 134 11.47 10.73 -18.54
N ILE A 135 10.15 10.55 -18.49
CA ILE A 135 9.52 9.23 -18.38
C ILE A 135 9.80 8.36 -19.62
N GLN A 136 9.60 8.91 -20.82
CA GLN A 136 9.89 8.18 -22.07
C GLN A 136 11.35 7.74 -22.16
N HIS A 137 12.27 8.57 -21.69
CA HIS A 137 13.69 8.22 -21.63
C HIS A 137 13.95 7.15 -20.57
N LEU A 138 13.31 7.27 -19.41
CA LEU A 138 13.43 6.31 -18.32
C LEU A 138 12.93 4.92 -18.69
N GLU A 139 11.78 4.80 -19.36
CA GLU A 139 11.27 3.50 -19.83
C GLU A 139 12.26 2.79 -20.77
N LYS A 140 13.02 3.56 -21.56
CA LYS A 140 14.06 3.00 -22.45
C LYS A 140 15.31 2.54 -21.69
N LEU A 141 15.69 3.26 -20.63
CA LEU A 141 16.92 2.98 -19.88
C LEU A 141 16.73 1.97 -18.74
N LEU A 142 15.58 2.02 -18.09
CA LEU A 142 15.26 1.31 -16.85
C LEU A 142 13.92 0.58 -17.01
N PRO A 143 13.84 -0.46 -17.87
CA PRO A 143 12.60 -1.19 -18.17
C PRO A 143 12.01 -1.93 -16.96
N GLN A 144 12.78 -2.09 -15.88
CA GLN A 144 12.34 -2.65 -14.59
C GLN A 144 11.53 -1.67 -13.73
N ILE A 145 11.44 -0.39 -14.12
CA ILE A 145 10.67 0.60 -13.38
C ILE A 145 9.23 0.61 -13.90
N ASP A 146 8.31 0.35 -12.98
CA ASP A 146 6.88 0.46 -13.20
C ASP A 146 6.41 1.92 -13.16
N LEU A 147 5.48 2.28 -14.04
CA LEU A 147 4.87 3.60 -14.06
C LEU A 147 3.61 3.64 -13.18
N GLY A 148 3.69 4.38 -12.08
CA GLY A 148 2.59 4.44 -11.11
C GLY A 148 1.26 4.96 -11.68
N HIS A 149 1.29 5.87 -12.67
CA HIS A 149 0.04 6.33 -13.30
C HIS A 149 -0.71 5.22 -14.05
N CYS A 150 -0.05 4.14 -14.48
CA CYS A 150 -0.72 2.97 -15.06
C CYS A 150 -1.60 2.24 -14.04
N TYR A 151 -1.23 2.28 -12.75
CA TYR A 151 -2.07 1.76 -11.67
C TYR A 151 -3.23 2.70 -11.37
N LEU A 152 -2.99 4.02 -11.31
CA LEU A 152 -4.06 5.00 -11.09
C LEU A 152 -5.15 4.94 -12.17
N LYS A 153 -4.80 4.68 -13.44
CA LYS A 153 -5.77 4.47 -14.54
C LYS A 153 -6.79 3.36 -14.26
N LYS A 154 -6.44 2.34 -13.46
CA LYS A 154 -7.36 1.27 -13.05
C LYS A 154 -8.44 1.77 -12.07
N LEU A 155 -8.17 2.88 -11.38
CA LEU A 155 -9.04 3.51 -10.41
C LEU A 155 -9.66 4.79 -11.00
N ARG A 156 -10.44 4.66 -12.07
CA ARG A 156 -10.88 5.78 -12.92
C ARG A 156 -11.48 6.97 -12.14
N ALA A 157 -12.41 6.72 -11.22
CA ALA A 157 -13.05 7.76 -10.44
C ALA A 157 -12.05 8.50 -9.54
N PHE A 158 -11.18 7.75 -8.86
CA PHE A 158 -10.14 8.34 -8.02
C PHE A 158 -9.11 9.12 -8.84
N ASN A 159 -8.66 8.56 -9.97
CA ASN A 159 -7.73 9.24 -10.86
C ASN A 159 -8.32 10.55 -11.41
N ALA A 160 -9.59 10.57 -11.82
CA ALA A 160 -10.26 11.79 -12.26
C ALA A 160 -10.35 12.83 -11.14
N HIS A 161 -10.66 12.40 -9.91
CA HIS A 161 -10.65 13.26 -8.73
C HIS A 161 -9.26 13.88 -8.50
N LEU A 162 -8.18 13.10 -8.54
CA LEU A 162 -6.82 13.61 -8.39
C LEU A 162 -6.46 14.61 -9.49
N GLN A 163 -6.78 14.30 -10.75
CA GLN A 163 -6.49 15.16 -11.90
C GLN A 163 -7.19 16.52 -11.80
N TYR A 164 -8.46 16.53 -11.36
CA TYR A 164 -9.21 17.77 -11.19
C TYR A 164 -8.55 18.71 -10.18
N HIS A 165 -8.27 18.20 -8.98
CA HIS A 165 -7.72 19.02 -7.90
C HIS A 165 -6.29 19.49 -8.21
N GLU A 166 -5.51 18.68 -8.92
CA GLU A 166 -4.17 19.10 -9.33
C GLU A 166 -4.21 20.20 -10.41
N LEU A 167 -5.07 20.06 -11.43
CA LEU A 167 -5.16 21.02 -12.53
C LEU A 167 -5.83 22.34 -12.14
N TYR A 168 -6.89 22.27 -11.34
CA TYR A 168 -7.78 23.41 -11.10
C TYR A 168 -7.67 24.00 -9.71
N GLU A 169 -7.11 23.26 -8.73
CA GLU A 169 -6.99 23.73 -7.35
C GLU A 169 -5.56 23.76 -6.83
N ASN A 170 -4.57 23.34 -7.64
CA ASN A 170 -3.17 23.21 -7.24
C ASN A 170 -3.01 22.42 -5.93
N LYS A 171 -3.70 21.27 -5.85
CA LYS A 171 -3.64 20.34 -4.70
C LYS A 171 -3.17 18.96 -5.18
N ARG A 172 -2.23 18.36 -4.45
CA ARG A 172 -1.68 17.03 -4.77
C ARG A 172 -1.52 16.17 -3.52
N ILE A 173 -1.93 14.91 -3.63
CA ILE A 173 -1.76 13.92 -2.57
C ILE A 173 -0.28 13.63 -2.28
N THR A 174 0.03 13.22 -1.07
CA THR A 174 1.37 12.76 -0.69
C THR A 174 1.65 11.33 -1.17
N SER A 175 2.92 10.93 -1.14
CA SER A 175 3.34 9.57 -1.54
C SER A 175 2.65 8.48 -0.70
N GLY A 176 2.27 8.76 0.56
CA GLY A 176 1.54 7.80 1.40
C GLY A 176 0.19 7.43 0.80
N VAL A 177 -0.62 8.44 0.49
CA VAL A 177 -1.94 8.25 -0.16
C VAL A 177 -1.78 7.66 -1.57
N TYR A 178 -0.75 8.06 -2.30
CA TYR A 178 -0.43 7.49 -3.61
C TYR A 178 -0.17 5.99 -3.54
N MET A 179 0.62 5.54 -2.55
CA MET A 179 0.88 4.11 -2.33
C MET A 179 -0.40 3.34 -1.98
N CYS A 180 -1.33 3.93 -1.23
CA CYS A 180 -2.65 3.31 -0.98
C CYS A 180 -3.38 3.04 -2.29
N ALA A 181 -3.42 4.02 -3.18
CA ALA A 181 -4.08 3.88 -4.48
C ALA A 181 -3.44 2.78 -5.33
N VAL A 182 -2.11 2.73 -5.38
CA VAL A 182 -1.41 1.70 -6.13
C VAL A 182 -1.62 0.31 -5.53
N ALA A 183 -1.53 0.17 -4.20
CA ALA A 183 -1.80 -1.10 -3.51
C ALA A 183 -3.21 -1.62 -3.82
N THR A 184 -4.22 -0.76 -3.75
CA THR A 184 -5.59 -1.15 -4.11
C THR A 184 -5.74 -1.50 -5.59
N ALA A 185 -5.09 -0.76 -6.49
CA ALA A 185 -5.07 -1.11 -7.92
C ALA A 185 -4.35 -2.45 -8.22
N MET A 186 -3.52 -2.92 -7.29
CA MET A 186 -2.89 -4.25 -7.32
C MET A 186 -3.74 -5.35 -6.64
N GLY A 187 -4.84 -5.00 -5.97
CA GLY A 187 -5.74 -5.95 -5.32
C GLY A 187 -5.50 -6.19 -3.83
N TYR A 188 -4.59 -5.45 -3.18
CA TYR A 188 -4.45 -5.48 -1.72
C TYR A 188 -5.73 -4.98 -1.06
N LYS A 189 -6.30 -5.78 -0.13
CA LYS A 189 -7.55 -5.44 0.58
C LYS A 189 -7.32 -4.77 1.93
N ASP A 190 -6.31 -5.25 2.65
CA ASP A 190 -5.98 -4.80 4.00
C ASP A 190 -4.71 -3.95 3.97
N LEU A 191 -4.87 -2.64 4.19
CA LEU A 191 -3.81 -1.65 4.13
C LEU A 191 -3.54 -1.10 5.53
N TYR A 192 -2.32 -1.31 6.02
CA TYR A 192 -1.85 -0.82 7.32
C TYR A 192 -0.93 0.37 7.11
N LEU A 193 -1.28 1.52 7.65
CA LEU A 193 -0.58 2.79 7.46
C LEU A 193 0.31 3.11 8.66
N THR A 194 1.53 3.58 8.37
CA THR A 194 2.45 4.16 9.35
C THR A 194 3.35 5.22 8.70
N GLY A 195 3.91 6.14 9.48
CA GLY A 195 4.76 7.22 8.97
C GLY A 195 4.03 8.20 8.05
N ILE A 196 2.69 8.30 8.16
CA ILE A 196 1.84 9.23 7.41
C ILE A 196 1.25 10.21 8.43
N ASP A 197 2.00 11.28 8.70
CA ASP A 197 1.70 12.27 9.75
C ASP A 197 1.27 13.63 9.20
N PHE A 198 1.00 13.70 7.90
CA PHE A 198 0.54 14.89 7.18
C PHE A 198 1.38 16.17 7.46
N TYR A 199 2.67 15.97 7.76
CA TYR A 199 3.62 17.02 8.12
C TYR A 199 3.16 17.95 9.27
N GLN A 200 2.37 17.43 10.21
CA GLN A 200 1.84 18.24 11.33
C GLN A 200 2.86 18.51 12.45
N GLU A 201 3.98 17.80 12.44
CA GLU A 201 5.04 17.97 13.43
C GLU A 201 5.72 19.34 13.29
N LYS A 202 5.80 20.09 14.39
CA LYS A 202 6.35 21.45 14.41
C LYS A 202 7.86 21.51 14.14
N GLY A 203 8.58 20.42 14.41
CA GLY A 203 10.03 20.31 14.26
C GLY A 203 10.42 19.67 12.94
N ASN A 204 11.10 18.53 13.03
CA ASN A 204 11.39 17.70 11.87
C ASN A 204 10.17 16.79 11.59
N PRO A 205 9.53 16.89 10.41
CA PRO A 205 8.36 16.08 10.09
C PRO A 205 8.71 14.63 9.72
N TYR A 206 9.99 14.26 9.71
CA TYR A 206 10.45 12.92 9.37
C TYR A 206 10.92 12.14 10.60
N ALA A 207 10.82 10.81 10.53
CA ALA A 207 11.41 9.88 11.50
C ALA A 207 12.95 9.83 11.46
N PHE A 208 13.63 10.70 10.74
CA PHE A 208 15.08 10.72 10.65
C PHE A 208 15.56 12.11 10.29
N HIS A 209 16.84 12.38 10.51
CA HIS A 209 17.44 13.63 10.06
C HIS A 209 17.53 13.64 8.52
N HIS A 210 16.73 14.50 7.88
CA HIS A 210 16.58 14.55 6.42
C HIS A 210 17.56 15.50 5.72
N GLN A 211 18.16 16.45 6.43
CA GLN A 211 19.00 17.51 5.88
C GLN A 211 20.42 17.02 5.55
N LYS A 212 20.54 16.09 4.59
CA LYS A 212 21.83 15.53 4.14
C LYS A 212 22.37 16.27 2.92
N GLU A 213 23.69 16.41 2.84
CA GLU A 213 24.38 17.19 1.80
C GLU A 213 23.93 16.83 0.37
N ASN A 214 23.91 15.53 0.02
CA ASN A 214 23.58 15.09 -1.34
C ASN A 214 22.13 15.38 -1.73
N ILE A 215 21.17 15.17 -0.82
CA ILE A 215 19.76 15.43 -1.13
C ILE A 215 19.48 16.94 -1.20
N ILE A 216 20.19 17.76 -0.42
CA ILE A 216 20.10 19.23 -0.52
C ILE A 216 20.61 19.73 -1.88
N LYS A 217 21.70 19.16 -2.40
CA LYS A 217 22.21 19.50 -3.74
C LYS A 217 21.19 19.18 -4.84
N LEU A 218 20.45 18.08 -4.71
CA LEU A 218 19.44 17.66 -5.69
C LEU A 218 18.12 18.42 -5.51
N LEU A 219 17.70 18.63 -4.26
CA LEU A 219 16.44 19.23 -3.86
C LEU A 219 16.71 20.26 -2.74
N PRO A 220 17.02 21.53 -3.10
CA PRO A 220 17.40 22.56 -2.11
C PRO A 220 16.40 22.78 -0.98
N SER A 221 15.11 22.46 -1.18
CA SER A 221 14.08 22.53 -0.13
C SER A 221 14.39 21.63 1.08
N PHE A 222 15.19 20.57 0.91
CA PHE A 222 15.64 19.71 2.02
C PHE A 222 16.60 20.41 2.99
N SER A 223 17.06 21.63 2.71
CA SER A 223 17.79 22.46 3.69
C SER A 223 16.89 23.01 4.80
N GLN A 224 15.57 23.00 4.59
CA GLN A 224 14.58 23.55 5.51
C GLN A 224 13.99 22.47 6.41
N ASN A 225 13.45 22.86 7.57
CA ASN A 225 12.68 21.93 8.42
C ASN A 225 11.40 21.46 7.71
N LYS A 226 10.72 22.39 7.02
CA LYS A 226 9.58 22.12 6.14
C LYS A 226 10.08 22.00 4.70
N SER A 227 10.45 20.79 4.28
CA SER A 227 11.02 20.54 2.94
C SER A 227 10.00 20.12 1.88
N GLN A 228 8.77 19.80 2.30
CA GLN A 228 7.68 19.41 1.40
C GLN A 228 7.10 20.60 0.64
N SER A 229 6.59 20.35 -0.57
CA SER A 229 5.92 21.36 -1.39
C SER A 229 4.59 21.80 -0.77
N ASP A 230 4.24 23.08 -0.93
CA ASP A 230 2.98 23.67 -0.45
C ASP A 230 1.74 23.19 -1.24
N ILE A 231 1.95 22.45 -2.33
CA ILE A 231 0.87 21.74 -3.06
C ILE A 231 0.22 20.62 -2.22
N HIS A 232 0.88 20.21 -1.12
CA HIS A 232 0.41 19.17 -0.21
C HIS A 232 -0.29 19.79 1.01
N SER A 233 -1.42 19.21 1.41
CA SER A 233 -2.09 19.56 2.67
C SER A 233 -2.69 18.34 3.35
N MET A 234 -2.77 18.37 4.69
CA MET A 234 -3.47 17.35 5.47
C MET A 234 -4.93 17.23 5.03
N GLU A 235 -5.60 18.37 4.85
CA GLU A 235 -7.00 18.42 4.41
C GLU A 235 -7.19 17.67 3.09
N TYR A 236 -6.31 17.91 2.11
CA TYR A 236 -6.45 17.26 0.81
C TYR A 236 -6.10 15.77 0.85
N ASP A 237 -5.08 15.36 1.60
CA ASP A 237 -4.79 13.94 1.81
C ASP A 237 -5.97 13.21 2.46
N LEU A 238 -6.58 13.80 3.50
CA LEU A 238 -7.76 13.24 4.16
C LEU A 238 -8.99 13.23 3.24
N ASN A 239 -9.20 14.28 2.44
CA ASN A 239 -10.28 14.33 1.46
C ASN A 239 -10.12 13.27 0.37
N ALA A 240 -8.91 13.13 -0.18
CA ALA A 240 -8.59 12.12 -1.17
C ALA A 240 -8.74 10.71 -0.59
N LEU A 241 -8.22 10.48 0.63
CA LEU A 241 -8.44 9.21 1.33
C LEU A 241 -9.92 8.96 1.52
N TYR A 242 -10.73 9.92 1.98
CA TYR A 242 -12.18 9.77 2.16
C TYR A 242 -12.91 9.48 0.84
N PHE A 243 -12.56 10.14 -0.26
CA PHE A 243 -13.14 9.87 -1.57
C PHE A 243 -12.79 8.47 -2.06
N PHE A 244 -11.52 8.09 -1.94
CA PHE A 244 -10.98 6.79 -2.33
C PHE A 244 -11.72 5.65 -1.64
N THR A 245 -11.78 5.76 -0.33
CA THR A 245 -12.67 5.11 0.60
C THR A 245 -14.10 5.00 0.07
N LYS A 246 -14.87 6.08 -0.04
CA LYS A 246 -16.29 6.04 -0.43
C LYS A 246 -16.54 5.37 -1.78
N THR A 247 -15.62 5.50 -2.73
CA THR A 247 -15.75 4.92 -4.07
C THR A 247 -15.34 3.45 -4.16
N LEU A 248 -14.58 2.93 -3.18
CA LEU A 248 -14.03 1.58 -3.18
C LEU A 248 -14.43 0.75 -1.93
N TRP A 249 -15.04 1.35 -0.90
CA TRP A 249 -15.22 0.76 0.45
C TRP A 249 -16.23 -0.38 0.58
N SER A 250 -16.82 -0.92 -0.49
CA SER A 250 -17.46 -2.23 -0.32
C SER A 250 -16.40 -3.35 -0.13
N LYS A 251 -15.08 -3.06 -0.24
CA LYS A 251 -14.03 -4.09 -0.35
C LYS A 251 -12.67 -3.89 0.37
N TYR A 252 -12.40 -2.80 1.10
CA TYR A 252 -11.04 -2.51 1.63
C TYR A 252 -11.05 -1.96 3.08
N LEU A 253 -10.03 -2.27 3.89
CA LEU A 253 -9.90 -1.79 5.29
C LEU A 253 -8.58 -1.04 5.48
N LEU A 254 -8.65 0.11 6.17
CA LEU A 254 -7.50 1.01 6.43
C LEU A 254 -7.22 1.03 7.95
N TYR A 255 -6.00 0.67 8.35
CA TYR A 255 -5.60 0.59 9.75
C TYR A 255 -4.41 1.51 10.03
N PHE A 256 -4.50 2.36 11.05
CA PHE A 256 -3.33 3.13 11.51
C PHE A 256 -2.60 2.35 12.60
N ALA A 257 -1.37 1.91 12.34
CA ALA A 257 -0.58 1.10 13.25
C ALA A 257 0.26 1.97 14.20
N ARG A 258 -0.36 2.85 14.99
CA ARG A 258 0.32 3.76 15.92
C ARG A 258 -0.09 3.44 17.36
N LYS A 259 0.86 3.50 18.30
CA LYS A 259 0.53 3.47 19.74
C LYS A 259 -0.42 4.62 20.08
N SER A 260 -1.53 4.32 20.75
CA SER A 260 -2.37 5.38 21.32
C SER A 260 -1.55 6.17 22.33
N SER A 261 -1.56 7.49 22.21
CA SER A 261 -1.16 8.36 23.30
C SER A 261 -2.21 8.21 24.41
N MET A 262 -1.82 7.67 25.56
CA MET A 262 -2.52 7.97 26.82
C MET A 262 -2.35 9.44 27.16
#